data_AF-A0A928UQ67-F1
#
_entry.id   AF-A0A928UQ67-F1
#
_cell.length_a   1.000
_cell.length_b   1.000
_cell.length_c   1.000
_cell.angle_alpha   90.00
_cell.angle_beta   90.00
_cell.angle_gamma   90.00
#
_symmetry.space_group_name_H-M   'P 1'
#
loop_
_entity.id
_entity.type
_entity.pdbx_description
1 polymer ?
#
loop_
_entity_poly.entity_id
_entity_poly.type
_entity_poly.pdbx_seq_one_letter_code
_entity_poly.pdbx_strand_id
1 'polypeptide(L)' 'GGVVSHNQNLCTYGRPDLFFSYRRSCHNDSPDYGRQISAICIK' A
#
# COMPACT_ATOMS: atom_id res chain seq x y z
N GLY A 1 18.96 -3.63 23.89
CA GLY A 1 17.51 -3.34 23.89
C GLY A 1 16.98 -3.61 22.50
N GLY A 2 15.84 -4.31 22.37
CA GLY A 2 15.25 -4.64 21.06
C GLY A 2 14.39 -3.51 20.51
N VAL A 3 14.25 -3.45 19.18
CA VAL A 3 13.35 -2.52 18.48
C VAL A 3 11.98 -3.18 18.33
N VAL A 4 10.91 -2.45 18.68
CA VAL A 4 9.52 -2.89 18.44
C VAL A 4 9.11 -2.45 17.03
N SER A 5 8.68 -3.39 16.21
CA SER A 5 8.08 -3.13 14.89
C SER A 5 6.56 -3.20 15.01
N HIS A 6 5.86 -2.22 14.44
CA HIS A 6 4.40 -2.19 14.39
C HIS A 6 3.94 -2.35 12.94
N ASN A 7 3.08 -3.35 12.69
CA ASN A 7 2.46 -3.59 11.39
C ASN A 7 1.00 -3.12 11.43
N GLN A 8 0.55 -2.39 10.41
CA GLN A 8 -0.83 -1.88 10.32
C GLN A 8 -1.87 -2.98 10.03
N ASN A 9 -1.43 -4.17 9.62
CA ASN A 9 -2.25 -5.32 9.24
C ASN A 9 -3.28 -4.97 8.13
N LEU A 10 -2.86 -4.14 7.16
CA LEU A 10 -3.69 -3.67 6.05
C LEU A 10 -3.28 -4.33 4.73
N CYS A 11 -4.27 -4.64 3.89
CA CYS A 11 -4.08 -5.25 2.57
C CYS A 11 -4.40 -4.25 1.45
N THR A 12 -3.42 -3.96 0.59
CA THR A 12 -3.60 -3.03 -0.54
C THR A 12 -4.57 -3.56 -1.59
N TYR A 13 -4.66 -4.89 -1.76
CA TYR A 13 -5.58 -5.52 -2.72
C TYR A 13 -7.05 -5.42 -2.27
N GLY A 14 -7.33 -5.68 -1.00
CA GLY A 14 -8.70 -5.78 -0.46
C GLY A 14 -9.35 -4.46 -0.05
N ARG A 15 -8.63 -3.33 -0.16
CA ARG A 15 -9.10 -1.99 0.26
C ARG A 15 -8.98 -0.95 -0.86
N PRO A 16 -9.80 -1.08 -1.93
CA PRO A 16 -9.73 -0.20 -3.10
C PRO A 16 -10.11 1.26 -2.80
N ASP A 17 -10.83 1.50 -1.70
CA ASP A 17 -11.20 2.82 -1.18
C ASP A 17 -10.01 3.60 -0.62
N LEU A 18 -8.95 2.91 -0.20
CA LEU A 18 -7.80 3.51 0.47
C LEU A 18 -6.50 3.41 -0.33
N PHE A 19 -6.33 2.33 -1.10
CA PHE A 19 -5.03 1.96 -1.63
C PHE A 19 -5.06 1.59 -3.11
N PHE A 20 -4.05 2.04 -3.85
CA PHE A 20 -3.73 1.47 -5.16
C PHE A 20 -3.17 0.04 -5.00
N SER A 21 -3.45 -0.84 -5.97
CA SER A 21 -2.92 -2.21 -5.97
C SER A 21 -2.63 -2.70 -7.38
N TYR A 22 -1.36 -2.98 -7.65
CA TYR A 22 -0.92 -3.55 -8.93
C TYR A 22 -1.66 -4.83 -9.29
N ARG A 23 -1.70 -5.79 -8.36
CA ARG A 23 -2.33 -7.10 -8.59
C ARG A 23 -3.82 -6.97 -8.92
N ARG A 24 -4.51 -6.05 -8.26
CA ARG A 24 -5.93 -5.77 -8.55
C ARG A 24 -6.09 -5.18 -9.94
N SER A 25 -5.23 -4.25 -10.32
CA SER A 25 -5.24 -3.68 -11.67
C SER A 25 -4.98 -4.73 -12.74
N CYS A 26 -4.08 -5.70 -12.52
CA CYS A 26 -3.90 -6.83 -13.43
C CYS A 26 -5.14 -7.73 -13.53
N HIS A 27 -5.77 -8.07 -12.40
CA HIS A 27 -7.00 -8.89 -12.42
C HIS A 27 -8.18 -8.20 -13.12
N ASN A 28 -8.17 -6.87 -13.17
CA ASN A 28 -9.22 -6.07 -13.79
C ASN A 28 -8.82 -5.55 -15.18
N ASP A 29 -7.72 -6.04 -15.76
CA ASP A 29 -7.16 -5.58 -17.04
C ASP A 29 -7.09 -4.04 -17.16
N SER A 30 -6.84 -3.38 -16.03
CA SER A 30 -6.75 -1.92 -15.97
C SER A 30 -5.39 -1.49 -16.54
N PRO A 31 -5.36 -0.60 -17.54
CA PRO A 31 -4.15 -0.26 -18.28
C PRO A 31 -3.09 0.46 -17.45
N ASP A 32 -3.48 1.04 -16.30
CA ASP A 32 -2.57 1.66 -15.35
C ASP A 32 -3.15 1.63 -13.92
N TYR A 33 -2.33 2.02 -12.94
CA TYR A 33 -2.70 2.16 -11.53
C TYR A 33 -1.84 3.23 -10.86
N GLY A 34 -2.39 3.94 -9.87
CA GLY A 34 -1.61 4.90 -9.09
C GLY A 34 -0.49 4.25 -8.27
N ARG A 35 0.39 5.07 -7.68
CA ARG A 35 1.43 4.63 -6.74
C ARG A 35 1.24 5.30 -5.39
N GLN A 36 1.55 4.57 -4.33
CA GLN A 36 1.56 5.12 -2.98
C GLN A 36 2.95 5.64 -2.65
N ILE A 37 3.03 6.68 -1.81
CA ILE A 37 4.27 7.21 -1.26
C ILE A 37 4.15 7.15 0.26
N SER A 38 5.18 6.65 0.93
CA SER A 38 5.35 6.76 2.38
C SER A 38 6.55 7.65 2.64
N ALA A 39 6.41 8.62 3.54
CA ALA A 39 7.45 9.58 3.85
C ALA A 39 7.71 9.60 5.36
N ILE A 40 8.98 9.78 5.72
CA ILE A 40 9.42 10.01 7.09
C ILE A 40 10.45 11.14 7.08
N CYS A 41 10.39 12.00 8.09
CA CYS A 41 11.26 13.16 8.25
C CYS A 41 11.63 13.27 9.73
N ILE A 42 12.88 13.59 9.98
CA ILE A 42 13.34 14.06 11.29
C ILE A 42 13.50 15.58 11.14
N LYS A 43 12.97 16.34 12.09
CA LYS A 43 13.06 17.80 12.07
C LYS A 43 14.47 18.27 12.40
#